data_AF-A0A6S7IBP8-F1
#
_entry.id   AF-A0A6S7IBP8-F1
#
_cell.length_a   1.000
_cell.length_b   1.000
_cell.length_c   1.000
_cell.angle_alpha   90.00
_cell.angle_beta   90.00
_cell.angle_gamma   90.00
#
_symmetry.space_group_name_H-M   'P 1'
#
loop_
_entity.id
_entity.type
_entity.pdbx_description
1 polymer ?
#
loop_
_entity_poly.entity_id
_entity_poly.type
_entity_poly.pdbx_seq_one_letter_code
_entity_poly.pdbx_strand_id
1 'polypeptide(L)'
;MENASYFAHLLSWWEHRNDKNVLFLFYEDMKDDLESVVRKVAAFIGIQDAERIKKAVEMSSFEFMKGNEMKFSDVRLARYRNDACGVADDFAPSKVVTGSATKGRELMDDKTKKMIQEQWLEVVGKQTGFQDYNELRSAFKKETINNNYS
;
A
#
# COMPACT_ATOMS: atom_id res chain seq x y z
N MET A 1 20.32 -16.44 4.29
CA MET A 1 19.29 -15.40 4.42
C MET A 1 18.79 -15.12 3.02
N GLU A 2 17.66 -15.70 2.64
CA GLU A 2 17.00 -15.33 1.38
C GLU A 2 16.64 -13.84 1.45
N ASN A 3 16.95 -13.10 0.39
CA ASN A 3 16.75 -11.65 0.33
C ASN A 3 15.26 -11.33 0.53
N ALA A 4 14.95 -10.55 1.56
CA ALA A 4 13.64 -9.94 1.81
C ALA A 4 13.34 -8.88 0.72
N SER A 5 13.14 -9.33 -0.52
CA SER A 5 12.79 -8.47 -1.64
C SER A 5 11.29 -8.20 -1.64
N TYR A 6 10.91 -7.02 -2.14
CA TYR A 6 9.50 -6.66 -2.33
C TYR A 6 8.74 -7.72 -3.15
N PHE A 7 9.35 -8.26 -4.21
CA PHE A 7 8.72 -9.23 -5.10
C PHE A 7 8.45 -10.57 -4.40
N ALA A 8 9.41 -11.07 -3.61
CA ALA A 8 9.21 -12.29 -2.82
C ALA A 8 8.10 -12.10 -1.78
N HIS A 9 8.06 -10.94 -1.12
CA HIS A 9 6.98 -10.62 -0.18
C HIS A 9 5.61 -10.56 -0.89
N LEU A 10 5.52 -9.89 -2.05
CA LEU A 10 4.29 -9.83 -2.84
C LEU A 10 3.79 -11.24 -3.18
N LEU A 11 4.66 -12.11 -3.69
CA LEU A 11 4.29 -13.46 -4.08
C LEU A 11 3.84 -14.32 -2.89
N SER A 12 4.53 -14.21 -1.75
CA SER A 12 4.15 -14.95 -0.55
C SER A 12 2.70 -14.67 -0.10
N TRP A 13 2.22 -13.43 -0.25
CA TRP A 13 0.82 -13.08 0.05
C TRP A 13 -0.13 -13.31 -1.12
N TRP A 14 0.38 -13.27 -2.35
CA TRP A 14 -0.42 -13.49 -3.55
C TRP A 14 -1.06 -14.89 -3.57
N GLU A 15 -0.36 -15.90 -3.04
CA GLU A 15 -0.88 -17.26 -2.91
C GLU A 15 -2.10 -17.34 -1.97
N HIS A 16 -2.12 -16.51 -0.92
CA HIS A 16 -3.16 -16.46 0.09
C HIS A 16 -4.31 -15.50 -0.22
N ARG A 17 -4.30 -14.83 -1.38
CA ARG A 17 -5.27 -13.76 -1.69
C ARG A 17 -6.75 -14.22 -1.71
N ASN A 18 -6.99 -15.52 -1.84
CA ASN A 18 -8.32 -16.13 -1.86
C ASN A 18 -8.67 -16.85 -0.54
N ASP A 19 -7.80 -16.78 0.47
CA ASP A 19 -8.08 -17.37 1.78
C ASP A 19 -9.16 -16.55 2.51
N LYS A 20 -10.10 -17.25 3.17
CA LYS A 20 -11.28 -16.62 3.80
C LYS A 20 -10.94 -15.59 4.88
N ASN A 21 -9.76 -15.70 5.48
CA ASN A 21 -9.24 -14.84 6.54
C ASN A 21 -8.17 -13.86 6.04
N VAL A 22 -8.06 -13.65 4.73
CA VAL A 22 -7.15 -12.68 4.11
C VAL A 22 -7.95 -11.72 3.24
N LEU A 23 -7.77 -10.42 3.45
CA LEU A 23 -8.30 -9.37 2.58
C LEU A 23 -7.13 -8.72 1.82
N PHE A 24 -7.00 -9.04 0.54
CA PHE A 24 -5.98 -8.46 -0.32
C PHE A 24 -6.46 -7.14 -0.93
N LEU A 25 -5.65 -6.06 -0.80
CA LEU A 25 -5.98 -4.72 -1.27
C LEU A 25 -4.78 -4.06 -1.96
N PHE A 26 -5.06 -3.17 -2.92
CA PHE A 26 -4.06 -2.34 -3.57
C PHE A 26 -4.08 -0.93 -3.02
N TYR A 27 -2.91 -0.32 -2.82
CA TYR A 27 -2.80 1.05 -2.31
C TYR A 27 -3.50 2.05 -3.23
N GLU A 28 -3.35 1.85 -4.53
CA GLU A 28 -3.99 2.68 -5.54
C GLU A 28 -5.53 2.60 -5.48
N ASP A 29 -6.11 1.50 -5.01
CA ASP A 29 -7.58 1.41 -4.85
C ASP A 29 -8.07 2.29 -3.69
N MET A 30 -7.31 2.36 -2.60
CA MET A 30 -7.62 3.27 -1.49
C MET A 30 -7.51 4.73 -1.90
N LYS A 31 -6.61 5.01 -2.85
CA LYS A 31 -6.45 6.33 -3.45
C LYS A 31 -7.58 6.70 -4.40
N ASP A 32 -8.03 5.75 -5.21
CA ASP A 32 -9.05 5.97 -6.23
C ASP A 32 -10.45 6.08 -5.57
N ASP A 33 -10.76 5.21 -4.61
CA ASP A 33 -12.03 5.19 -3.87
C ASP A 33 -11.84 4.63 -2.45
N LEU A 34 -11.50 5.53 -1.52
CA LEU A 34 -11.29 5.18 -0.12
C LEU A 34 -12.55 4.61 0.54
N GLU A 35 -13.74 5.15 0.22
CA GLU A 35 -14.97 4.73 0.86
C GLU A 35 -15.31 3.27 0.53
N SER A 36 -15.18 2.89 -0.75
CA SER A 36 -15.38 1.50 -1.18
C SER A 36 -14.41 0.55 -0.49
N VAL A 37 -13.14 0.92 -0.35
CA VAL A 37 -12.15 0.08 0.34
C VAL A 37 -12.46 -0.03 1.84
N VAL A 38 -12.81 1.06 2.52
CA VAL A 38 -13.18 1.02 3.94
C VAL A 38 -14.43 0.15 4.16
N ARG A 39 -15.41 0.20 3.25
CA ARG A 39 -16.58 -0.68 3.29
C ARG A 39 -16.20 -2.16 3.10
N LYS A 40 -15.27 -2.47 2.19
CA LYS A 40 -14.74 -3.84 2.03
C LYS A 40 -14.07 -4.33 3.32
N VAL A 41 -13.24 -3.50 3.94
CA VAL A 41 -12.61 -3.82 5.24
C VAL A 41 -13.67 -4.05 6.31
N ALA A 42 -14.66 -3.16 6.42
CA ALA A 42 -15.75 -3.27 7.39
C ALA A 42 -16.54 -4.58 7.20
N ALA A 43 -16.91 -4.92 5.97
CA ALA A 43 -17.59 -6.17 5.65
C ALA A 43 -16.73 -7.40 6.02
N PHE A 44 -15.43 -7.37 5.70
CA PHE A 44 -14.50 -8.45 6.03
C PHE A 44 -14.36 -8.71 7.53
N ILE A 45 -14.39 -7.66 8.36
CA ILE A 45 -14.35 -7.78 9.83
C ILE A 45 -15.74 -7.82 10.49
N GLY A 46 -16.82 -7.90 9.71
CA GLY A 46 -18.19 -8.04 10.21
C GLY A 46 -18.82 -6.77 10.80
N ILE A 47 -18.36 -5.58 10.41
CA ILE A 47 -18.91 -4.28 10.85
C ILE A 47 -19.90 -3.74 9.80
N GLN A 48 -21.14 -3.47 10.23
CA GLN A 48 -22.20 -2.89 9.38
C GLN A 48 -22.66 -1.48 9.83
N ASP A 49 -22.06 -0.95 10.90
CA ASP A 49 -22.39 0.37 11.45
C ASP A 49 -21.96 1.49 10.49
N ALA A 50 -22.93 2.12 9.84
CA ALA A 50 -22.71 3.15 8.83
C ALA A 50 -22.00 4.39 9.38
N GLU A 51 -22.26 4.80 10.62
CA GLU A 51 -21.62 5.97 11.23
C GLU A 51 -20.16 5.67 11.56
N ARG A 52 -19.86 4.46 12.05
CA ARG A 52 -18.47 4.02 12.24
C ARG A 52 -17.70 3.94 10.93
N ILE A 53 -18.33 3.41 9.88
CA ILE A 53 -17.72 3.32 8.55
C ILE A 53 -17.43 4.74 8.02
N LYS A 54 -18.41 5.64 8.08
CA LYS A 54 -18.25 7.04 7.65
C LYS A 54 -17.11 7.74 8.40
N LYS A 55 -17.05 7.56 9.71
CA LYS A 55 -15.96 8.11 10.54
C LYS A 55 -14.60 7.51 10.18
N ALA A 56 -14.55 6.20 9.90
CA ALA A 56 -13.32 5.55 9.46
C ALA A 56 -12.83 6.09 8.11
N VAL A 57 -13.73 6.37 7.16
CA VAL A 57 -13.40 7.03 5.88
C VAL A 57 -12.80 8.41 6.14
N GLU A 58 -13.47 9.24 6.94
CA GLU A 58 -13.01 10.59 7.27
C GLU A 58 -11.61 10.55 7.91
N MET A 59 -11.43 9.74 8.95
CA MET A 59 -10.16 9.66 9.69
C MET A 59 -9.02 9.02 8.89
N SER A 60 -9.33 8.24 7.85
CA SER A 60 -8.36 7.62 6.96
C SER A 60 -8.08 8.45 5.70
N SER A 61 -8.74 9.60 5.54
CA SER A 61 -8.45 10.53 4.46
C SER A 61 -7.04 11.12 4.58
N PHE A 62 -6.45 11.46 3.44
CA PHE A 62 -5.12 12.06 3.43
C PHE A 62 -5.13 13.40 4.18
N GLU A 63 -6.17 14.20 3.98
CA GLU A 63 -6.38 15.51 4.60
C GLU A 63 -6.41 15.39 6.13
N PHE A 64 -7.21 14.45 6.66
CA PHE A 64 -7.27 14.22 8.10
C PHE A 64 -5.93 13.72 8.64
N MET A 65 -5.33 12.71 8.02
CA MET A 65 -4.05 12.15 8.47
C MET A 65 -2.94 13.19 8.43
N LYS A 66 -2.91 14.03 7.39
CA LYS A 66 -1.92 15.11 7.24
C LYS A 66 -2.12 16.20 8.28
N GLY A 67 -3.37 16.62 8.52
CA GLY A 67 -3.70 17.56 9.60
C GLY A 67 -3.42 17.01 11.01
N ASN A 68 -3.30 15.70 11.15
CA ASN A 68 -3.02 15.00 12.40
C ASN A 68 -1.63 14.32 12.41
N GLU A 69 -0.67 14.78 11.58
CA GLU A 69 0.59 14.05 11.36
C GLU A 69 1.39 13.79 12.65
N MET A 70 1.24 14.63 13.67
CA MET A 70 1.87 14.47 14.98
C MET A 70 1.42 13.21 15.74
N LYS A 71 0.25 12.63 15.40
CA LYS A 71 -0.20 11.35 15.96
C LYS A 71 0.52 10.15 15.34
N PHE A 72 1.15 10.35 14.19
CA PHE A 72 1.84 9.33 13.41
C PHE A 72 3.37 9.54 13.40
N SER A 73 3.85 10.62 14.03
CA SER A 73 5.26 10.91 14.12
C SER A 73 5.86 10.27 15.37
N ASP A 74 7.02 9.64 15.19
CA ASP A 74 7.75 9.02 16.28
C ASP A 74 8.76 10.02 16.86
N VAL A 75 8.24 11.10 17.45
CA VAL A 75 9.05 12.28 17.84
C VAL A 75 10.18 11.91 18.80
N ARG A 76 9.94 10.92 19.67
CA ARG A 76 10.94 10.45 20.64
C ARG A 76 12.03 9.64 19.95
N LEU A 77 11.68 8.69 19.07
CA LEU A 77 12.66 7.92 18.30
C LEU A 77 13.42 8.80 17.30
N ALA A 78 12.77 9.80 16.71
CA ALA A 78 13.39 10.75 15.80
C ALA A 78 14.55 11.50 16.49
N ARG A 79 14.38 11.95 17.74
CA ARG A 79 15.43 12.65 18.48
C ARG A 79 16.66 11.77 18.73
N TYR A 80 16.47 10.54 19.23
CA TYR A 80 17.59 9.61 19.44
C TYR A 80 18.29 9.24 18.13
N ARG A 81 17.53 9.03 17.05
CA ARG A 81 18.09 8.80 15.72
C ARG A 81 18.89 10.02 15.24
N ASN A 82 18.37 11.23 15.40
CA ASN A 82 18.99 12.44 14.89
C ASN A 82 20.35 12.68 15.55
N ASP A 83 20.41 12.56 16.88
CA ASP A 83 21.66 12.61 17.65
C ASP A 83 22.68 11.56 17.15
N ALA A 84 22.25 10.30 17.01
CA ALA A 84 23.10 9.21 16.52
C ALA A 84 23.57 9.38 15.06
N CYS A 85 22.79 10.06 14.21
CA CYS A 85 23.05 10.25 12.79
C CYS A 85 23.64 11.63 12.44
N GLY A 86 23.87 12.51 13.41
CA GLY A 86 24.36 13.87 13.17
C GLY A 86 23.39 14.76 12.37
N VAL A 87 22.08 14.52 12.53
CA VAL A 87 21.01 15.29 11.87
C VAL A 87 20.45 16.31 12.87
N ALA A 88 20.01 17.48 12.39
CA ALA A 88 19.45 18.52 13.24
C ALA A 88 18.27 18.01 14.11
N ASP A 89 18.18 18.50 15.34
CA ASP A 89 17.18 18.05 16.34
C ASP A 89 15.73 18.34 15.93
N ASP A 90 15.51 19.35 15.10
CA ASP A 90 14.20 19.74 14.56
C ASP A 90 13.81 18.95 13.30
N PHE A 91 14.70 18.10 12.77
CA PHE A 91 14.42 17.28 11.60
C PHE A 91 13.52 16.09 11.94
N ALA A 92 12.21 16.31 11.84
CA ALA A 92 11.21 15.25 11.91
C ALA A 92 10.59 15.03 10.52
N PRO A 93 11.04 14.04 9.73
CA PRO A 93 10.38 13.74 8.46
C PRO A 93 8.96 13.26 8.74
N SER A 94 7.98 13.94 8.16
CA SER A 94 6.59 13.52 8.24
C SER A 94 6.44 12.10 7.68
N LYS A 95 5.67 11.26 8.36
CA LYS A 95 5.29 9.93 7.85
C LYS A 95 4.14 10.00 6.85
N VAL A 96 3.46 11.16 6.78
CA VAL A 96 2.37 11.45 5.84
C VAL A 96 2.88 12.48 4.82
N VAL A 97 3.53 12.00 3.76
CA VAL A 97 4.31 12.87 2.86
C VAL A 97 3.47 13.40 1.68
N THR A 98 3.21 12.58 0.67
CA THR A 98 2.60 13.05 -0.59
C THR A 98 1.28 12.37 -0.92
N GLY A 99 0.98 11.22 -0.33
CA GLY A 99 -0.17 10.39 -0.71
C GLY A 99 -0.20 10.03 -2.20
N SER A 100 0.93 10.04 -2.90
CA SER A 100 1.00 9.73 -4.34
C SER A 100 1.55 8.33 -4.60
N ALA A 101 0.89 7.58 -5.48
CA ALA A 101 1.36 6.28 -5.96
C ALA A 101 2.39 6.40 -7.12
N THR A 102 2.46 7.55 -7.81
CA THR A 102 3.22 7.67 -9.08
C THR A 102 4.52 8.46 -8.96
N LYS A 103 4.62 9.37 -7.98
CA LYS A 103 5.78 10.27 -7.82
C LYS A 103 7.10 9.52 -7.72
N GLY A 104 7.13 8.35 -7.07
CA GLY A 104 8.33 7.52 -6.99
C GLY A 104 8.83 7.05 -8.37
N ARG A 105 7.92 6.60 -9.24
CA ARG A 105 8.25 6.13 -10.59
C ARG A 105 8.66 7.26 -11.53
N GLU A 106 8.03 8.44 -11.39
CA GLU A 106 8.33 9.62 -12.19
C GLU A 106 9.75 10.16 -11.94
N LEU A 107 10.23 10.06 -10.69
CA LEU A 107 11.55 10.54 -10.28
C LEU A 107 12.69 9.55 -10.60
N MET A 108 12.38 8.32 -11.01
CA MET A 108 13.39 7.31 -11.37
C MET A 108 13.94 7.54 -12.77
N ASP A 109 15.24 7.30 -12.93
CA ASP A 109 15.88 7.22 -14.24
C ASP A 109 15.46 5.94 -15.00
N ASP A 110 15.65 5.94 -16.31
CA ASP A 110 15.18 4.86 -17.18
C ASP A 110 15.93 3.54 -16.98
N LYS A 111 17.21 3.59 -16.56
CA LYS A 111 17.97 2.39 -16.23
C LYS A 111 17.38 1.73 -14.99
N THR A 112 17.06 2.50 -13.95
CA THR A 112 16.40 1.99 -12.73
C THR A 112 15.03 1.39 -13.04
N LYS A 113 14.21 2.07 -13.85
CA LYS A 113 12.90 1.52 -14.28
C LYS A 113 13.04 0.19 -15.01
N LYS A 114 14.04 0.08 -15.91
CA LYS A 114 14.32 -1.15 -16.64
C LYS A 114 14.75 -2.29 -15.70
N MET A 115 15.64 -2.01 -14.75
CA MET A 115 16.07 -3.01 -13.76
C MET A 115 14.91 -3.54 -12.91
N ILE A 116 14.00 -2.65 -12.46
CA ILE A 116 12.79 -3.05 -11.73
C ILE A 116 11.89 -3.94 -12.60
N GLN A 117 11.71 -3.58 -13.87
CA GLN A 117 10.90 -4.37 -14.81
C GLN A 117 11.52 -5.75 -15.08
N GLU A 118 12.84 -5.83 -15.25
CA GLU A 118 13.55 -7.10 -15.43
C GLU A 118 13.39 -8.01 -14.20
N GLN A 119 13.50 -7.44 -12.99
CA GLN A 119 13.25 -8.17 -11.74
C GLN A 119 11.79 -8.62 -11.59
N TRP A 120 10.83 -7.78 -12.01
CA TRP A 120 9.42 -8.16 -12.03
C TRP A 120 9.22 -9.40 -12.91
N LEU A 121 9.70 -9.38 -14.15
CA LEU A 121 9.53 -10.48 -15.09
C LEU A 121 10.19 -11.77 -14.58
N GLU A 122 11.39 -11.65 -14.00
CA GLU A 122 12.15 -12.78 -13.48
C GLU A 122 11.49 -13.44 -12.27
N VAL A 123 10.92 -12.65 -11.35
CA VAL A 123 10.39 -13.16 -10.09
C VAL A 123 8.87 -13.33 -10.14
N VAL A 124 8.14 -12.24 -10.38
CA VAL A 124 6.66 -12.23 -10.36
C VAL A 124 6.09 -12.78 -11.65
N GLY A 125 6.62 -12.36 -12.79
CA GLY A 125 6.16 -12.78 -14.12
C GLY A 125 6.29 -14.28 -14.32
N LYS A 126 7.39 -14.91 -13.89
CA LYS A 126 7.58 -16.37 -13.97
C LYS A 126 6.54 -17.17 -13.18
N GLN A 127 6.10 -16.67 -12.01
CA GLN A 127 5.16 -17.40 -11.16
C GLN A 127 3.70 -17.10 -11.51
N THR A 128 3.39 -15.87 -11.93
CA THR A 128 2.01 -15.39 -12.11
C THR A 128 1.59 -15.25 -13.58
N GLY A 129 2.55 -15.14 -14.50
CA GLY A 129 2.32 -14.87 -15.92
C GLY A 129 2.09 -13.39 -16.27
N PHE A 130 1.93 -12.50 -15.28
CA PHE A 130 1.67 -11.07 -15.53
C PHE A 130 2.94 -10.32 -15.93
N GLN A 131 2.85 -9.50 -16.98
CA GLN A 131 3.95 -8.74 -17.54
C GLN A 131 4.36 -7.57 -16.65
N ASP A 132 3.41 -6.97 -15.91
CA ASP A 132 3.68 -5.89 -14.98
C ASP A 132 2.66 -5.82 -13.84
N TYR A 133 2.90 -4.88 -12.91
CA TYR A 133 2.04 -4.63 -11.75
C TYR A 133 0.62 -4.19 -12.11
N ASN A 134 0.46 -3.40 -13.19
CA ASN A 134 -0.84 -2.91 -13.60
C ASN A 134 -1.70 -4.03 -14.17
N GLU A 135 -1.09 -4.96 -14.92
CA GLU A 135 -1.77 -6.15 -15.42
C GLU A 135 -2.25 -7.02 -14.27
N LEU A 136 -1.39 -7.30 -13.29
CA LEU A 136 -1.73 -8.07 -12.08
C LEU A 136 -2.89 -7.42 -11.31
N ARG A 137 -2.81 -6.11 -11.05
CA ARG A 137 -3.89 -5.36 -10.36
C ARG A 137 -5.20 -5.39 -11.16
N SER A 138 -5.13 -5.22 -12.48
CA SER A 138 -6.31 -5.23 -13.35
C SER A 138 -6.97 -6.61 -13.42
N ALA A 139 -6.17 -7.68 -13.46
CA ALA A 139 -6.66 -9.05 -13.43
C ALA A 139 -7.38 -9.35 -12.10
N PHE A 140 -6.78 -8.96 -10.97
CA PHE A 140 -7.39 -9.11 -9.65
C PHE A 140 -8.73 -8.38 -9.54
N LYS A 141 -8.81 -7.14 -10.03
CA LYS A 141 -10.06 -6.36 -10.03
C LYS A 141 -11.17 -7.06 -10.82
N LYS A 142 -10.85 -7.64 -11.98
CA LYS A 142 -11.84 -8.37 -12.79
C LYS A 142 -12.34 -9.61 -12.05
N GLU A 143 -11.44 -10.38 -11.44
CA GLU A 143 -11.79 -11.57 -10.65
C GLU A 143 -12.72 -11.21 -9.47
N THR A 144 -12.37 -10.16 -8.71
CA THR A 144 -13.16 -9.73 -7.56
C THR A 144 -14.51 -9.12 -7.93
N ILE A 145 -14.62 -8.38 -9.04
CA ILE A 145 -15.92 -7.89 -9.53
C ILE A 145 -16.82 -9.08 -9.89
N ASN A 146 -16.31 -10.06 -10.62
CA ASN A 146 -17.09 -11.21 -11.07
C ASN A 146 -17.58 -12.08 -9.89
N ASN A 147 -16.76 -12.24 -8.84
CA ASN A 147 -17.11 -13.01 -7.65
C ASN A 147 -18.13 -12.31 -6.72
N ASN A 148 -18.34 -11.00 -6.86
CA ASN A 148 -19.37 -10.26 -6.09
C ASN A 148 -20.78 -10.35 -6.72
N TYR A 149 -20.93 -11.05 -7.85
CA TYR A 149 -22.21 -11.27 -8.54
C TYR A 149 -22.62 -12.77 -8.62
N SER A 150 -22.04 -13.63 -7.78
CA SER A 150 -22.39 -15.06 -7.69
C SER A 150 -22.99 -15.42 -6.34
#